data_AF-A0A1H5I8L6-F1
#
_entry.id   AF-A0A1H5I8L6-F1
#
_cell.length_a   1.000
_cell.length_b   1.000
_cell.length_c   1.000
_cell.angle_alpha   90.00
_cell.angle_beta   90.00
_cell.angle_gamma   90.00
#
_symmetry.space_group_name_H-M   'P 1'
#
loop_
_entity.id
_entity.type
_entity.pdbx_description
1 polymer ?
#
loop_
_entity_poly.entity_id
_entity_poly.type
_entity_poly.pdbx_seq_one_letter_code
_entity_poly.pdbx_strand_id
1 'polypeptide(L)'
;MSEVTQFHNLSHIFISLIGAVLLLAIYYNIRKRFFSVLEDGNGIKRVDKGLLYFSFGMLVWVFSGSWGLIANYFNFQDTLSYQIGINILSTINNLFWLLALHYVHDAPKFIYRNEKNVKIISIIIIIAASLTLLLSFIIGTNIYYGIKLVGIPDFLLTTFLCYLMGVSFYRTFMHRDLKLVAVISIIAIFLLFISQFSDVFTVLNNDFFNQLIRIITKTSLVSVFLVLATSWVIQLANTPKPNEMKIKFLDWSLVELTIPSKGIIAEKIDFGSKTTQYKNLLNFAYKRKFNEVNKQSIVVSYGGEIKSQTYLTRIIDNINVILQLTDENKLERKDLITFIGESKYRLRIIPEHIFVDEALLEEYKKLVIK
;
A
#
# COMPACT_ATOMS: atom_id res chain seq x y z
N MET A 1 4.10 -26.69 -31.37
CA MET A 1 4.04 -25.25 -31.03
C MET A 1 5.00 -24.47 -31.91
N SER A 2 4.71 -23.21 -32.24
CA SER A 2 5.74 -22.33 -32.83
C SER A 2 6.83 -22.08 -31.78
N GLU A 3 8.08 -21.91 -32.21
CA GLU A 3 9.20 -21.57 -31.32
C GLU A 3 8.91 -20.30 -30.49
N VAL A 4 8.10 -19.40 -31.06
CA VAL A 4 7.65 -18.14 -30.46
C VAL A 4 6.85 -18.38 -29.17
N THR A 5 5.87 -19.28 -29.17
CA THR A 5 5.06 -19.55 -27.97
C THR A 5 5.88 -20.24 -26.88
N GLN A 6 6.89 -21.05 -27.25
CA GLN A 6 7.78 -21.71 -26.28
C GLN A 6 8.64 -20.66 -25.59
N PHE A 7 9.25 -19.78 -26.40
CA PHE A 7 10.01 -18.64 -25.91
C PHE A 7 9.17 -17.75 -25.00
N HIS A 8 7.93 -17.44 -25.38
CA HIS A 8 7.01 -16.65 -24.55
C HIS A 8 6.77 -17.30 -23.19
N ASN A 9 6.40 -18.58 -23.16
CA ASN A 9 6.06 -19.26 -21.90
C ASN A 9 7.28 -19.39 -20.98
N LEU A 10 8.46 -19.69 -21.52
CA LEU A 10 9.71 -19.71 -20.76
C LEU A 10 10.06 -18.33 -20.21
N SER A 11 10.05 -17.30 -21.07
CA SER A 11 10.33 -15.91 -20.66
C SER A 11 9.36 -15.46 -19.57
N HIS A 12 8.08 -15.77 -19.74
CA HIS A 12 7.03 -15.47 -18.78
C HIS A 12 7.29 -16.08 -17.40
N ILE A 13 7.69 -17.35 -17.35
CA ILE A 13 8.02 -18.06 -16.11
C ILE A 13 9.21 -17.39 -15.42
N PHE A 14 10.31 -17.20 -16.14
CA PHE A 14 11.55 -16.67 -15.55
C PHE A 14 11.39 -15.23 -15.07
N ILE A 15 10.79 -14.35 -15.86
CA ILE A 15 10.54 -12.95 -15.48
C ILE A 15 9.68 -12.90 -14.22
N SER A 16 8.61 -13.70 -14.18
CA SER A 16 7.68 -13.70 -13.05
C SER A 16 8.30 -14.30 -11.79
N LEU A 17 9.10 -15.36 -11.93
CA LEU A 17 9.80 -16.02 -10.83
C LEU A 17 10.85 -15.09 -10.21
N ILE A 18 11.68 -14.45 -11.03
CA ILE A 18 12.68 -13.48 -10.57
C ILE A 18 11.97 -12.34 -9.83
N GLY A 19 10.92 -11.77 -10.42
CA GLY A 19 10.14 -10.70 -9.80
C GLY A 19 9.55 -11.11 -8.44
N ALA A 20 8.94 -12.29 -8.36
CA ALA A 20 8.39 -12.83 -7.12
C ALA A 20 9.47 -13.01 -6.03
N VAL A 21 10.58 -13.67 -6.38
CA VAL A 21 11.68 -13.93 -5.43
C VAL A 21 12.28 -12.63 -4.90
N LEU A 22 12.50 -11.63 -5.76
CA LEU A 22 13.01 -10.32 -5.34
C LEU A 22 12.05 -9.61 -4.40
N LEU A 23 10.74 -9.60 -4.70
CA LEU A 23 9.74 -9.00 -3.81
C LEU A 23 9.67 -9.73 -2.46
N LEU A 24 9.73 -11.07 -2.44
CA LEU A 24 9.81 -11.84 -1.19
C LEU A 24 11.07 -11.58 -0.40
N ALA A 25 12.22 -11.41 -1.06
CA ALA A 25 13.47 -11.07 -0.41
C ALA A 25 13.38 -9.69 0.26
N ILE A 26 12.80 -8.70 -0.43
CA ILE A 26 12.55 -7.36 0.13
C ILE A 26 11.58 -7.44 1.33
N TYR A 27 10.49 -8.19 1.20
CA TYR A 27 9.54 -8.46 2.28
C TYR A 27 10.24 -9.05 3.51
N TYR A 28 11.03 -10.10 3.33
CA TYR A 28 11.75 -10.76 4.43
C TYR A 28 12.75 -9.79 5.09
N ASN A 29 13.46 -8.99 4.29
CA ASN A 29 14.38 -7.97 4.80
C ASN A 29 13.63 -6.92 5.63
N ILE A 30 12.51 -6.39 5.13
CA ILE A 30 11.69 -5.41 5.85
C ILE A 30 11.25 -5.98 7.19
N ARG A 31 10.70 -7.19 7.20
CA ARG A 31 10.18 -7.83 8.41
C ARG A 31 11.28 -8.05 9.45
N LYS A 32 12.48 -8.46 9.02
CA LYS A 32 13.64 -8.66 9.91
C LYS A 32 14.20 -7.34 10.44
N ARG A 33 14.39 -6.34 9.57
CA ARG A 33 15.08 -5.08 9.90
C ARG A 33 14.19 -4.08 10.65
N PHE A 34 12.90 -4.04 10.35
CA PHE A 34 11.95 -3.07 10.90
C PHE A 34 10.95 -3.71 11.87
N PHE A 35 11.27 -4.88 12.45
CA PHE A 35 10.38 -5.62 13.33
C PHE A 35 9.76 -4.76 14.45
N SER A 36 10.58 -3.99 15.16
CA SER A 36 10.13 -3.10 16.26
C SER A 36 9.20 -1.98 15.76
N VAL A 37 9.50 -1.39 14.61
CA VAL A 37 8.67 -0.34 13.98
C VAL A 37 7.34 -0.91 13.48
N LEU A 38 7.35 -2.16 13.01
CA LEU A 38 6.16 -2.88 12.58
C LEU A 38 5.27 -3.23 13.78
N GLU A 39 5.82 -3.70 14.90
CA GLU A 39 5.02 -4.05 16.09
C GLU A 39 4.28 -2.86 16.70
N ASP A 40 4.92 -1.69 16.75
CA ASP A 40 4.40 -0.46 17.38
C ASP A 40 3.30 0.27 16.58
N GLY A 41 3.15 -0.01 15.28
CA GLY A 41 2.31 0.77 14.37
C GLY A 41 1.36 -0.05 13.51
N ASN A 42 0.04 0.03 13.79
CA ASN A 42 -1.00 -0.58 12.95
C ASN A 42 -0.97 -0.14 11.46
N GLY A 43 -0.44 1.05 11.16
CA GLY A 43 -0.27 1.53 9.79
C GLY A 43 0.93 0.93 9.05
N ILE A 44 1.97 0.54 9.78
CA ILE A 44 3.28 0.12 9.24
C ILE A 44 3.26 -1.39 8.94
N LYS A 45 2.55 -2.20 9.74
CA LYS A 45 2.26 -3.64 9.47
C LYS A 45 1.61 -3.91 8.10
N ARG A 46 1.13 -2.87 7.42
CA ARG A 46 0.37 -2.95 6.17
C ARG A 46 1.24 -3.03 4.93
N VAL A 47 2.38 -2.34 4.94
CA VAL A 47 3.36 -2.35 3.84
C VAL A 47 3.87 -3.78 3.58
N ASP A 48 4.14 -4.51 4.66
CA ASP A 48 4.59 -5.90 4.66
C ASP A 48 3.62 -6.82 3.89
N LYS A 49 2.33 -6.76 4.23
CA LYS A 49 1.31 -7.62 3.61
C LYS A 49 1.07 -7.31 2.14
N GLY A 50 1.12 -6.03 1.74
CA GLY A 50 0.95 -5.64 0.33
C GLY A 50 2.02 -6.23 -0.58
N LEU A 51 3.29 -6.16 -0.16
CA LEU A 51 4.44 -6.75 -0.87
C LEU A 51 4.31 -8.26 -1.04
N LEU A 52 3.87 -8.94 0.01
CA LEU A 52 3.62 -10.39 0.00
C LEU A 52 2.50 -10.76 -0.98
N TYR A 53 1.40 -10.01 -1.03
CA TYR A 53 0.33 -10.27 -2.01
C TYR A 53 0.76 -10.00 -3.45
N PHE A 54 1.54 -8.93 -3.71
CA PHE A 54 2.12 -8.72 -5.03
C PHE A 54 3.01 -9.89 -5.45
N SER A 55 3.88 -10.37 -4.55
CA SER A 55 4.71 -11.53 -4.85
C SER A 55 3.90 -12.80 -5.11
N PHE A 56 2.82 -13.05 -4.38
CA PHE A 56 1.98 -14.21 -4.63
C PHE A 56 1.24 -14.10 -5.96
N GLY A 57 0.77 -12.91 -6.36
CA GLY A 57 0.27 -12.68 -7.71
C GLY A 57 1.31 -13.04 -8.79
N MET A 58 2.56 -12.63 -8.61
CA MET A 58 3.66 -12.98 -9.52
C MET A 58 3.93 -14.49 -9.57
N LEU A 59 3.79 -15.21 -8.44
CA LEU A 59 3.90 -16.69 -8.44
C LEU A 59 2.74 -17.36 -9.19
N VAL A 60 1.53 -16.78 -9.17
CA VAL A 60 0.42 -17.28 -9.98
C VAL A 60 0.74 -17.20 -11.47
N TRP A 61 1.45 -16.16 -11.92
CA TRP A 61 1.97 -16.10 -13.28
C TRP A 61 2.98 -17.19 -13.60
N VAL A 62 3.87 -17.55 -12.66
CA VAL A 62 4.76 -18.72 -12.81
C VAL A 62 3.93 -19.99 -13.01
N PHE A 63 2.94 -20.24 -12.16
CA PHE A 63 2.06 -21.41 -12.29
C PHE A 63 1.28 -21.42 -13.61
N SER A 64 0.78 -20.26 -14.05
CA SER A 64 0.08 -20.10 -15.33
C SER A 64 0.99 -20.40 -16.52
N GLY A 65 2.24 -19.92 -16.51
CA GLY A 65 3.23 -20.25 -17.53
C GLY A 65 3.57 -21.73 -17.56
N SER A 66 3.79 -22.34 -16.39
CA SER A 66 4.05 -23.78 -16.26
C SER A 66 2.87 -24.62 -16.74
N TRP A 67 1.64 -24.22 -16.41
CA TRP A 67 0.43 -24.86 -16.91
C TRP A 67 0.35 -24.81 -18.44
N GLY A 68 0.73 -23.68 -19.05
CA GLY A 68 0.89 -23.55 -20.50
C GLY A 68 1.90 -24.52 -21.12
N LEU A 69 3.06 -24.71 -20.48
CA LEU A 69 4.07 -25.67 -20.94
C LEU A 69 3.61 -27.12 -20.79
N ILE A 70 2.98 -27.48 -19.67
CA ILE A 70 2.45 -28.82 -19.41
C ILE A 70 1.35 -29.15 -20.43
N ALA A 71 0.41 -28.22 -20.65
CA ALA A 71 -0.64 -28.37 -21.64
C ALA A 71 -0.11 -28.59 -23.05
N ASN A 72 0.99 -27.91 -23.40
CA ASN A 72 1.68 -28.14 -24.66
C ASN A 72 2.32 -29.54 -24.71
N TYR A 73 3.07 -29.92 -23.67
CA TYR A 73 3.80 -31.19 -23.65
C TYR A 73 2.87 -32.40 -23.75
N PHE A 74 1.71 -32.34 -23.09
CA PHE A 74 0.70 -33.39 -23.12
C PHE A 74 -0.40 -33.15 -24.17
N ASN A 75 -0.25 -32.15 -25.06
CA ASN A 75 -1.18 -31.81 -26.14
C ASN A 75 -2.66 -31.65 -25.73
N PHE A 76 -2.94 -31.02 -24.58
CA PHE A 76 -4.30 -30.73 -24.13
C PHE A 76 -4.66 -29.23 -24.17
N GLN A 77 -3.97 -28.43 -24.98
CA GLN A 77 -4.20 -26.98 -25.06
C GLN A 77 -5.64 -26.59 -25.46
N ASP A 78 -6.28 -27.39 -26.31
CA ASP A 78 -7.64 -27.10 -26.77
C ASP A 78 -8.73 -27.73 -25.89
N THR A 79 -8.35 -28.37 -24.78
CA THR A 79 -9.32 -29.01 -23.90
C THR A 79 -9.94 -28.03 -22.91
N LEU A 80 -11.16 -28.37 -22.48
CA LEU A 80 -11.86 -27.67 -21.41
C LEU A 80 -11.05 -27.68 -20.09
N SER A 81 -10.24 -28.71 -19.84
CA SER A 81 -9.36 -28.76 -18.66
C SER A 81 -8.26 -27.70 -18.68
N TYR A 82 -7.68 -27.39 -19.84
CA TYR A 82 -6.72 -26.30 -19.96
C TYR A 82 -7.36 -24.94 -19.66
N GLN A 83 -8.53 -24.68 -20.23
CA GLN A 83 -9.26 -23.42 -20.06
C GLN A 83 -9.70 -23.20 -18.62
N ILE A 84 -10.21 -24.24 -17.94
CA ILE A 84 -10.54 -24.18 -16.51
C ILE A 84 -9.30 -23.79 -15.70
N GLY A 85 -8.15 -24.43 -15.95
CA GLY A 85 -6.90 -24.14 -15.25
C GLY A 85 -6.45 -22.69 -15.41
N ILE A 86 -6.49 -22.15 -16.63
CA ILE A 86 -6.14 -20.75 -16.90
C ILE A 86 -7.11 -19.79 -16.21
N ASN A 87 -8.42 -20.03 -16.28
CA ASN A 87 -9.42 -19.15 -15.70
C ASN A 87 -9.33 -19.11 -14.17
N ILE A 88 -9.08 -20.25 -13.51
CA ILE A 88 -8.84 -20.32 -12.07
C ILE A 88 -7.58 -19.52 -11.70
N LEU A 89 -6.47 -19.73 -12.43
CA LEU A 89 -5.23 -19.02 -12.17
C LEU A 89 -5.38 -17.50 -12.40
N SER A 90 -6.09 -17.08 -13.45
CA SER A 90 -6.40 -15.65 -13.70
C SER A 90 -7.18 -15.04 -12.53
N THR A 91 -8.19 -15.77 -12.02
CA THR A 91 -9.01 -15.36 -10.88
C THR A 91 -8.18 -15.20 -9.60
N ILE A 92 -7.35 -16.20 -9.28
CA ILE A 92 -6.48 -16.17 -8.10
C ILE A 92 -5.50 -15.00 -8.22
N ASN A 93 -4.96 -14.76 -9.43
CA ASN A 93 -4.11 -13.61 -9.68
C ASN A 93 -4.86 -12.30 -9.41
N ASN A 94 -6.03 -12.09 -10.03
CA ASN A 94 -6.86 -10.90 -9.83
C ASN A 94 -7.19 -10.67 -8.33
N LEU A 95 -7.44 -11.74 -7.57
CA LEU A 95 -7.65 -11.67 -6.12
C LEU A 95 -6.40 -11.16 -5.38
N PHE A 96 -5.22 -11.70 -5.67
CA PHE A 96 -3.98 -11.25 -5.03
C PHE A 96 -3.69 -9.77 -5.33
N TRP A 97 -3.98 -9.32 -6.54
CA TRP A 97 -3.76 -7.93 -6.94
C TRP A 97 -4.71 -6.98 -6.21
N LEU A 98 -5.99 -7.36 -6.06
CA LEU A 98 -6.94 -6.63 -5.23
C LEU A 98 -6.50 -6.59 -3.75
N LEU A 99 -6.09 -7.73 -3.20
CA LEU A 99 -5.62 -7.82 -1.82
C LEU A 99 -4.40 -6.94 -1.62
N ALA A 100 -3.46 -6.89 -2.56
CA ALA A 100 -2.32 -6.00 -2.50
C ALA A 100 -2.75 -4.51 -2.49
N LEU A 101 -3.70 -4.12 -3.34
CA LEU A 101 -4.24 -2.75 -3.40
C LEU A 101 -4.89 -2.30 -2.08
N HIS A 102 -5.48 -3.21 -1.30
CA HIS A 102 -6.02 -2.88 0.03
C HIS A 102 -4.96 -2.27 0.97
N TYR A 103 -3.69 -2.59 0.76
CA TYR A 103 -2.57 -2.14 1.58
C TYR A 103 -1.83 -0.92 1.01
N VAL A 104 -2.12 -0.52 -0.24
CA VAL A 104 -1.55 0.69 -0.86
C VAL A 104 -2.22 1.94 -0.27
N HIS A 105 -1.41 2.89 0.23
CA HIS A 105 -1.92 4.06 0.95
C HIS A 105 -2.78 4.99 0.08
N ASP A 106 -2.42 5.19 -1.20
CA ASP A 106 -3.13 6.12 -2.09
C ASP A 106 -4.15 5.42 -2.99
N ALA A 107 -4.51 4.17 -2.65
CA ALA A 107 -5.61 3.47 -3.29
C ALA A 107 -6.94 4.23 -3.10
N PRO A 108 -7.91 4.07 -4.03
CA PRO A 108 -9.21 4.71 -3.90
C PRO A 108 -9.84 4.50 -2.52
N LYS A 109 -10.48 5.53 -1.96
CA LYS A 109 -11.01 5.56 -0.59
C LYS A 109 -11.97 4.40 -0.26
N PHE A 110 -12.62 3.83 -1.26
CA PHE A 110 -13.52 2.69 -1.08
C PHE A 110 -12.78 1.34 -0.94
N ILE A 111 -11.51 1.23 -1.34
CA ILE A 111 -10.65 0.04 -1.15
C ILE A 111 -9.74 0.23 0.06
N TYR A 112 -9.19 1.43 0.18
CA TYR A 112 -8.25 1.76 1.23
C TYR A 112 -8.91 1.65 2.62
N ARG A 113 -8.37 0.77 3.46
CA ARG A 113 -8.80 0.59 4.87
C ARG A 113 -10.30 0.25 5.04
N ASN A 114 -10.95 -0.27 4.00
CA ASN A 114 -12.35 -0.64 4.06
C ASN A 114 -12.52 -2.15 3.85
N GLU A 115 -12.45 -2.91 4.94
CA GLU A 115 -12.55 -4.38 4.90
C GLU A 115 -13.89 -4.87 4.33
N LYS A 116 -14.98 -4.13 4.55
CA LYS A 116 -16.31 -4.48 4.03
C LYS A 116 -16.30 -4.44 2.50
N ASN A 117 -15.78 -3.36 1.92
CA ASN A 117 -15.74 -3.18 0.48
C ASN A 117 -14.76 -4.14 -0.19
N VAL A 118 -13.59 -4.40 0.42
CA VAL A 118 -12.67 -5.40 -0.12
C VAL A 118 -13.31 -6.79 -0.13
N LYS A 119 -14.03 -7.19 0.93
CA LYS A 119 -14.81 -8.44 0.92
C LYS A 119 -15.84 -8.48 -0.20
N ILE A 120 -16.59 -7.39 -0.42
CA ILE A 120 -17.57 -7.29 -1.51
C ILE A 120 -16.88 -7.45 -2.87
N ILE A 121 -15.77 -6.75 -3.12
CA ILE A 121 -15.04 -6.86 -4.40
C ILE A 121 -14.43 -8.25 -4.57
N SER A 122 -13.91 -8.88 -3.51
CA SER A 122 -13.45 -10.27 -3.56
C SER A 122 -14.58 -11.24 -3.90
N ILE A 123 -15.79 -11.03 -3.37
CA ILE A 123 -16.97 -11.84 -3.75
C ILE A 123 -17.32 -11.61 -5.23
N ILE A 124 -17.27 -10.37 -5.72
CA ILE A 124 -17.50 -10.06 -7.14
C ILE A 124 -16.48 -10.77 -8.04
N ILE A 125 -15.20 -10.82 -7.65
CA ILE A 125 -14.15 -11.58 -8.37
C ILE A 125 -14.52 -13.06 -8.46
N ILE A 126 -14.93 -13.67 -7.34
CA ILE A 126 -15.32 -15.08 -7.30
C ILE A 126 -16.54 -15.32 -8.19
N ILE A 127 -17.55 -14.43 -8.15
CA ILE A 127 -18.74 -14.53 -9.02
C ILE A 127 -18.35 -14.41 -10.50
N ALA A 128 -17.50 -13.46 -10.87
CA ALA A 128 -17.03 -13.30 -12.25
C ALA A 128 -16.27 -14.54 -12.75
N ALA A 129 -15.46 -15.15 -11.88
CA ALA A 129 -14.77 -16.40 -12.16
C ALA A 129 -15.72 -17.59 -12.32
N SER A 130 -16.69 -17.73 -11.41
CA SER A 130 -17.73 -18.76 -11.51
C SER A 130 -18.55 -18.60 -12.78
N LEU A 131 -18.87 -17.36 -13.17
CA LEU A 131 -19.56 -17.07 -14.43
C LEU A 131 -18.69 -17.45 -15.64
N THR A 132 -17.39 -17.14 -15.60
CA THR A 132 -16.43 -17.53 -16.65
C THR A 132 -16.37 -19.05 -16.81
N LEU A 133 -16.32 -19.80 -15.70
CA LEU A 133 -16.34 -21.27 -15.71
C LEU A 133 -17.66 -21.83 -16.23
N LEU A 134 -18.79 -21.26 -15.81
CA LEU A 134 -20.12 -21.68 -16.26
C LEU A 134 -20.29 -21.43 -17.76
N LEU A 135 -19.88 -20.27 -18.26
CA LEU A 135 -19.85 -19.96 -19.69
C LEU A 135 -18.91 -20.90 -20.44
N SER A 136 -17.74 -21.24 -19.89
CA SER A 136 -16.82 -22.21 -20.50
C SER A 136 -17.48 -23.58 -20.66
N PHE A 137 -18.30 -24.01 -19.70
CA PHE A 137 -19.00 -25.29 -19.73
C PHE A 137 -20.18 -25.31 -20.71
N ILE A 138 -20.97 -24.23 -20.77
CA ILE A 138 -22.17 -24.15 -21.64
C ILE A 138 -21.79 -23.86 -23.10
N ILE A 139 -20.90 -22.90 -23.33
CA ILE A 139 -20.61 -22.35 -24.66
C ILE A 139 -19.41 -23.08 -25.30
N GLY A 140 -18.56 -23.73 -24.50
CA GLY A 140 -17.32 -24.35 -24.98
C GLY A 140 -16.35 -23.31 -25.55
N THR A 141 -15.55 -23.70 -26.54
CA THR A 141 -14.53 -22.85 -27.17
C THR A 141 -15.04 -22.01 -28.34
N ASN A 142 -16.36 -21.92 -28.50
CA ASN A 142 -16.99 -21.31 -29.67
C ASN A 142 -16.72 -19.82 -29.78
N ILE A 143 -16.25 -19.39 -30.96
CA ILE A 143 -15.96 -18.00 -31.31
C ILE A 143 -17.16 -17.46 -32.10
N TYR A 144 -17.84 -16.44 -31.58
CA TYR A 144 -18.97 -15.80 -32.26
C TYR A 144 -18.54 -14.44 -32.80
N TYR A 145 -18.63 -14.22 -34.12
CA TYR A 145 -18.24 -12.95 -34.77
C TYR A 145 -16.84 -12.43 -34.37
N GLY A 146 -15.88 -13.34 -34.17
CA GLY A 146 -14.53 -12.99 -33.75
C GLY A 146 -14.37 -12.65 -32.27
N ILE A 147 -15.41 -12.83 -31.45
CA ILE A 147 -15.40 -12.57 -30.01
C ILE A 147 -15.47 -13.90 -29.25
N LYS A 148 -14.56 -14.07 -28.28
CA LYS A 148 -14.60 -15.18 -27.31
C LYS A 148 -15.46 -14.77 -26.12
N LEU A 149 -16.74 -15.16 -26.15
CA LEU A 149 -17.71 -14.82 -25.09
C LEU A 149 -17.27 -15.30 -23.70
N VAL A 150 -16.57 -16.43 -23.65
CA VAL A 150 -16.04 -17.01 -22.41
C VAL A 150 -15.08 -16.06 -21.69
N GLY A 151 -14.30 -15.26 -22.42
CA GLY A 151 -13.31 -14.34 -21.82
C GLY A 151 -13.87 -13.00 -21.33
N ILE A 152 -15.13 -12.69 -21.62
CA ILE A 152 -15.72 -11.37 -21.32
C ILE A 152 -15.75 -11.06 -19.81
N PRO A 153 -16.20 -11.97 -18.92
CA PRO A 153 -16.27 -11.63 -17.50
C PRO A 153 -14.88 -11.38 -16.89
N ASP A 154 -13.88 -12.19 -17.24
CA ASP A 154 -12.50 -12.00 -16.78
C ASP A 154 -11.91 -10.69 -17.33
N PHE A 155 -12.15 -10.39 -18.61
CA PHE A 155 -11.72 -9.12 -19.21
C PHE A 155 -12.31 -7.89 -18.51
N LEU A 156 -13.61 -7.90 -18.19
CA LEU A 156 -14.24 -6.82 -17.44
C LEU A 156 -13.62 -6.66 -16.04
N LEU A 157 -13.34 -7.78 -15.37
CA LEU A 157 -12.71 -7.77 -14.07
C LEU A 157 -11.28 -7.24 -14.12
N THR A 158 -10.47 -7.70 -15.06
CA THR A 158 -9.11 -7.22 -15.24
C THR A 158 -9.08 -5.76 -15.68
N THR A 159 -10.04 -5.31 -16.49
CA THR A 159 -10.21 -3.89 -16.86
C THR A 159 -10.46 -3.04 -15.61
N PHE A 160 -11.38 -3.48 -14.76
CA PHE A 160 -11.66 -2.82 -13.49
C PHE A 160 -10.40 -2.76 -12.61
N LEU A 161 -9.67 -3.87 -12.46
CA LEU A 161 -8.42 -3.90 -11.70
C LEU A 161 -7.33 -3.01 -12.30
N CYS A 162 -7.17 -2.98 -13.63
CA CYS A 162 -6.23 -2.10 -14.31
C CYS A 162 -6.54 -0.63 -13.98
N TYR A 163 -7.81 -0.23 -14.03
CA TYR A 163 -8.22 1.12 -13.64
C TYR A 163 -7.84 1.42 -12.19
N LEU A 164 -8.16 0.53 -11.25
CA LEU A 164 -7.83 0.71 -9.84
C LEU A 164 -6.33 0.83 -9.60
N MET A 165 -5.54 -0.03 -10.22
CA MET A 165 -4.09 0.03 -10.13
C MET A 165 -3.52 1.29 -10.74
N GLY A 166 -4.01 1.71 -11.90
CA GLY A 166 -3.54 2.89 -12.60
C GLY A 166 -3.70 4.12 -11.72
N VAL A 167 -4.89 4.30 -11.16
CA VAL A 167 -5.17 5.40 -10.21
C VAL A 167 -4.30 5.29 -8.95
N SER A 168 -4.17 4.09 -8.38
CA SER A 168 -3.43 3.89 -7.13
C SER A 168 -1.95 4.16 -7.30
N PHE A 169 -1.31 3.57 -8.31
CA PHE A 169 0.13 3.70 -8.54
C PHE A 169 0.50 5.09 -9.00
N TYR A 170 -0.29 5.70 -9.88
CA TYR A 170 -0.05 7.09 -10.28
C TYR A 170 -0.06 8.01 -9.06
N ARG A 171 -1.10 7.93 -8.21
CA ARG A 171 -1.18 8.75 -7.00
C ARG A 171 -0.03 8.46 -6.03
N THR A 172 0.28 7.19 -5.79
CA THR A 172 1.38 6.80 -4.90
C THR A 172 2.74 7.30 -5.38
N PHE A 173 3.05 7.18 -6.66
CA PHE A 173 4.34 7.67 -7.18
C PHE A 173 4.38 9.19 -7.28
N MET A 174 3.28 9.86 -7.62
CA MET A 174 3.20 11.33 -7.60
C MET A 174 3.34 11.92 -6.20
N HIS A 175 2.72 11.29 -5.18
CA HIS A 175 2.86 11.70 -3.78
C HIS A 175 4.26 11.46 -3.21
N ARG A 176 5.08 10.63 -3.88
CA ARG A 176 6.47 10.32 -3.49
C ARG A 176 7.49 11.01 -4.38
N ASP A 177 7.07 12.01 -5.16
CA ASP A 177 7.88 12.74 -6.14
C ASP A 177 8.56 11.88 -7.22
N LEU A 178 8.13 10.64 -7.40
CA LEU A 178 8.59 9.72 -8.45
C LEU A 178 7.78 9.90 -9.75
N LYS A 179 7.76 11.14 -10.28
CA LYS A 179 6.90 11.55 -11.41
C LYS A 179 7.10 10.68 -12.66
N LEU A 180 8.35 10.38 -13.02
CA LEU A 180 8.67 9.52 -14.17
C LEU A 180 8.10 8.11 -13.99
N VAL A 181 8.24 7.54 -12.80
CA VAL A 181 7.72 6.20 -12.47
C VAL A 181 6.19 6.20 -12.50
N ALA A 182 5.55 7.28 -12.06
CA ALA A 182 4.10 7.43 -12.15
C ALA A 182 3.60 7.30 -13.60
N VAL A 183 4.26 7.98 -14.54
CA VAL A 183 3.93 7.90 -15.97
C VAL A 183 4.19 6.50 -16.53
N ILE A 184 5.36 5.92 -16.23
CA ILE A 184 5.70 4.56 -16.66
C ILE A 184 4.67 3.54 -16.14
N SER A 185 4.19 3.69 -14.91
CA SER A 185 3.20 2.79 -14.33
C SER A 185 1.86 2.82 -15.08
N ILE A 186 1.40 3.99 -15.51
CA ILE A 186 0.19 4.13 -16.33
C ILE A 186 0.38 3.46 -17.69
N ILE A 187 1.53 3.68 -18.34
CA ILE A 187 1.83 3.05 -19.64
C ILE A 187 1.86 1.52 -19.50
N ALA A 188 2.53 0.99 -18.48
CA ALA A 188 2.60 -0.45 -18.25
C ALA A 188 1.22 -1.07 -18.00
N ILE A 189 0.37 -0.40 -17.21
CA ILE A 189 -0.99 -0.85 -16.93
C ILE A 189 -1.89 -0.74 -18.18
N PHE A 190 -1.67 0.26 -19.01
CA PHE A 190 -2.38 0.39 -20.28
C PHE A 190 -1.99 -0.72 -21.28
N LEU A 191 -0.70 -1.09 -21.34
CA LEU A 191 -0.25 -2.24 -22.12
C LEU A 191 -0.84 -3.56 -21.59
N LEU A 192 -0.99 -3.70 -20.26
CA LEU A 192 -1.71 -4.84 -19.66
C LEU A 192 -3.15 -4.91 -20.14
N PHE A 193 -3.85 -3.77 -20.17
CA PHE A 193 -5.21 -3.71 -20.68
C PHE A 193 -5.28 -4.10 -22.17
N ILE A 194 -4.39 -3.57 -23.02
CA ILE A 194 -4.32 -3.94 -24.45
C ILE A 194 -4.08 -5.44 -24.62
N SER A 195 -3.17 -6.01 -23.82
CA SER A 195 -2.90 -7.44 -23.85
C SER A 195 -4.15 -8.27 -23.54
N GLN A 196 -5.01 -7.83 -22.62
CA GLN A 196 -6.23 -8.57 -22.26
C GLN A 196 -7.32 -8.38 -23.31
N PHE A 197 -7.36 -7.21 -23.94
CA PHE A 197 -8.27 -6.94 -25.05
C PHE A 197 -8.07 -7.92 -26.21
N SER A 198 -6.81 -8.25 -26.53
CA SER A 198 -6.51 -9.21 -27.60
C SER A 198 -6.99 -10.65 -27.31
N ASP A 199 -7.18 -11.02 -26.03
CA ASP A 199 -7.66 -12.36 -25.66
C ASP A 199 -9.15 -12.55 -25.93
N VAL A 200 -9.93 -11.47 -25.85
CA VAL A 200 -11.38 -11.48 -26.11
C VAL A 200 -11.67 -11.30 -27.60
N PHE A 201 -10.96 -10.38 -28.25
CA PHE A 201 -11.19 -9.99 -29.65
C PHE A 201 -10.17 -10.67 -30.57
N THR A 202 -10.55 -11.84 -31.09
CA THR A 202 -9.68 -12.67 -31.95
C THR A 202 -9.33 -12.04 -33.29
N VAL A 203 -10.09 -11.02 -33.73
CA VAL A 203 -9.81 -10.22 -34.94
C VAL A 203 -8.48 -9.47 -34.84
N LEU A 204 -8.01 -9.19 -33.62
CA LEU A 204 -6.74 -8.53 -33.32
C LEU A 204 -5.62 -9.52 -32.98
N ASN A 205 -5.85 -10.82 -33.19
CA ASN A 205 -4.95 -11.86 -32.70
C ASN A 205 -3.74 -12.08 -33.61
N ASN A 206 -2.78 -11.16 -33.60
CA ASN A 206 -1.44 -11.46 -34.08
C ASN A 206 -0.63 -12.09 -32.94
N ASP A 207 -0.42 -13.40 -33.04
CA ASP A 207 0.14 -14.24 -31.97
C ASP A 207 1.51 -13.72 -31.49
N PHE A 208 2.38 -13.26 -32.40
CA PHE A 208 3.68 -12.70 -32.04
C PHE A 208 3.56 -11.38 -31.26
N PHE A 209 2.82 -10.40 -31.78
CA PHE A 209 2.70 -9.08 -31.14
C PHE A 209 2.01 -9.18 -29.77
N ASN A 210 0.99 -10.03 -29.65
CA ASN A 210 0.28 -10.22 -28.39
C ASN A 210 1.18 -10.86 -27.33
N GLN A 211 1.97 -11.85 -27.71
CA GLN A 211 2.96 -12.46 -26.81
C GLN A 211 4.08 -11.46 -26.44
N LEU A 212 4.53 -10.64 -27.38
CA LEU A 212 5.52 -9.59 -27.11
C LEU A 212 4.99 -8.54 -26.13
N ILE A 213 3.78 -8.01 -26.35
CA ILE A 213 3.14 -7.05 -25.45
C ILE A 213 2.99 -7.65 -24.04
N ARG A 214 2.64 -8.94 -23.91
CA ARG A 214 2.58 -9.64 -22.61
C ARG A 214 3.91 -9.62 -21.88
N ILE A 215 5.01 -9.92 -22.57
CA ILE A 215 6.35 -9.95 -21.97
C ILE A 215 6.76 -8.54 -21.53
N ILE A 216 6.60 -7.55 -22.41
CA ILE A 216 6.94 -6.14 -22.11
C ILE A 216 6.15 -5.66 -20.90
N THR A 217 4.86 -5.94 -20.87
CA THR A 217 3.95 -5.56 -19.79
C THR A 217 4.38 -6.16 -18.46
N LYS A 218 4.61 -7.48 -18.41
CA LYS A 218 4.96 -8.18 -17.16
C LYS A 218 6.30 -7.74 -16.63
N THR A 219 7.29 -7.58 -17.52
CA THR A 219 8.61 -7.03 -17.15
C THR A 219 8.48 -5.62 -16.58
N SER A 220 7.70 -4.75 -17.23
CA SER A 220 7.47 -3.38 -16.78
C SER A 220 6.76 -3.35 -15.42
N LEU A 221 5.76 -4.20 -15.21
CA LEU A 221 5.06 -4.33 -13.93
C LEU A 221 5.98 -4.83 -12.80
N VAL A 222 6.88 -5.77 -13.08
CA VAL A 222 7.91 -6.21 -12.11
C VAL A 222 8.75 -5.01 -11.69
N SER A 223 9.27 -4.23 -12.64
CA SER A 223 10.06 -3.05 -12.34
C SER A 223 9.27 -2.02 -11.52
N VAL A 224 8.01 -1.76 -11.87
CA VAL A 224 7.12 -0.87 -11.11
C VAL A 224 6.92 -1.37 -9.67
N PHE A 225 6.70 -2.68 -9.47
CA PHE A 225 6.56 -3.26 -8.13
C PHE A 225 7.84 -3.17 -7.31
N LEU A 226 9.01 -3.35 -7.93
CA LEU A 226 10.29 -3.18 -7.25
C LEU A 226 10.51 -1.73 -6.81
N VAL A 227 10.17 -0.75 -7.65
CA VAL A 227 10.26 0.66 -7.25
C VAL A 227 9.24 0.99 -6.14
N LEU A 228 8.03 0.42 -6.21
CA LEU A 228 7.05 0.54 -5.12
C LEU A 228 7.60 -0.03 -3.81
N ALA A 229 8.20 -1.22 -3.86
CA ALA A 229 8.81 -1.88 -2.71
C ALA A 229 9.97 -1.06 -2.13
N THR A 230 10.87 -0.56 -2.97
CA THR A 230 12.00 0.28 -2.53
C THR A 230 11.52 1.59 -1.91
N SER A 231 10.53 2.24 -2.51
CA SER A 231 9.97 3.48 -1.94
C SER A 231 9.27 3.24 -0.60
N TRP A 232 8.70 2.05 -0.38
CA TRP A 232 8.24 1.63 0.95
C TRP A 232 9.39 1.42 1.94
N VAL A 233 10.49 0.78 1.53
CA VAL A 233 11.69 0.63 2.38
C VAL A 233 12.22 2.00 2.81
N ILE A 234 12.31 2.96 1.89
CA ILE A 234 12.74 4.34 2.18
C ILE A 234 11.80 4.99 3.18
N GLN A 235 10.47 4.87 2.96
CA GLN A 235 9.49 5.43 3.90
C GLN A 235 9.60 4.82 5.30
N LEU A 236 9.85 3.50 5.40
CA LEU A 236 10.05 2.82 6.67
C LEU A 236 11.36 3.26 7.35
N ALA A 237 12.43 3.46 6.58
CA ALA A 237 13.69 3.97 7.10
C ALA A 237 13.56 5.40 7.64
N ASN A 238 12.77 6.25 6.98
CA ASN A 238 12.51 7.63 7.39
C ASN A 238 11.42 7.76 8.46
N THR A 239 10.78 6.65 8.85
CA THR A 239 9.78 6.67 9.93
C THR A 239 10.49 6.83 11.27
N PRO A 240 10.15 7.86 12.07
CA PRO A 240 10.83 8.11 13.34
C PRO A 240 10.73 6.95 14.32
N LYS A 241 11.86 6.55 14.90
CA LYS A 241 11.88 5.56 15.98
C LYS A 241 11.59 6.26 17.31
N PRO A 242 10.69 5.72 18.17
CA PRO A 242 10.41 6.26 19.50
C PRO A 242 11.67 6.58 20.32
N ASN A 243 12.70 5.74 20.25
CA ASN A 243 13.95 5.88 20.99
C ASN A 243 14.84 7.03 20.49
N GLU A 244 14.65 7.51 19.27
CA GLU A 244 15.49 8.57 18.68
C GLU A 244 14.83 9.95 18.81
N MET A 245 13.53 9.99 19.12
CA MET A 245 12.79 11.24 19.27
C MET A 245 12.94 11.84 20.67
N LYS A 246 13.10 13.16 20.75
CA LYS A 246 13.09 13.93 22.00
C LYS A 246 12.24 15.17 21.86
N ILE A 247 11.54 15.53 22.93
CA ILE A 247 10.77 16.77 22.99
C ILE A 247 11.04 17.46 24.32
N LYS A 248 11.33 18.77 24.28
CA LYS A 248 11.46 19.60 25.47
C LYS A 248 10.48 20.77 25.39
N PHE A 249 9.66 20.93 26.40
CA PHE A 249 8.81 22.10 26.56
C PHE A 249 9.58 23.11 27.41
N LEU A 250 10.02 24.20 26.77
CA LEU A 250 10.90 25.20 27.38
C LEU A 250 10.09 26.31 28.07
N ASP A 251 8.98 26.72 27.45
CA ASP A 251 8.10 27.77 27.97
C ASP A 251 6.70 27.63 27.34
N TRP A 252 5.72 28.41 27.78
CA TRP A 252 4.45 28.58 27.08
C TRP A 252 4.70 28.95 25.62
N SER A 253 4.14 28.13 24.72
CA SER A 253 4.31 28.21 23.27
C SER A 253 5.65 27.75 22.68
N LEU A 254 6.71 27.54 23.49
CA LEU A 254 8.04 27.18 22.98
C LEU A 254 8.40 25.71 23.24
N VAL A 255 8.72 24.98 22.17
CA VAL A 255 9.08 23.56 22.22
C VAL A 255 10.37 23.31 21.44
N GLU A 256 11.33 22.60 22.00
CA GLU A 256 12.47 22.03 21.27
C GLU A 256 12.14 20.60 20.85
N LEU A 257 12.25 20.30 19.55
CA LEU A 257 11.93 18.99 18.99
C LEU A 257 13.17 18.40 18.32
N THR A 258 13.40 17.10 18.53
CA THR A 258 14.44 16.33 17.85
C THR A 258 13.82 15.07 17.26
N ILE A 259 13.87 14.95 15.94
CA ILE A 259 13.44 13.79 15.15
C ILE A 259 14.49 13.57 14.04
N PRO A 260 15.57 12.80 14.32
CA PRO A 260 16.70 12.68 13.40
C PRO A 260 16.32 12.11 12.03
N SER A 261 15.39 11.16 11.98
CA SER A 261 14.94 10.52 10.72
C SER A 261 14.20 11.48 9.76
N LYS A 262 13.85 12.67 10.24
CA LYS A 262 13.18 13.74 9.49
C LYS A 262 14.07 14.98 9.35
N GLY A 263 15.34 14.89 9.72
CA GLY A 263 16.29 16.00 9.68
C GLY A 263 16.07 17.07 10.75
N ILE A 264 15.18 16.85 11.73
CA ILE A 264 14.89 17.81 12.79
C ILE A 264 15.87 17.54 13.95
N ILE A 265 16.83 18.43 14.19
CA ILE A 265 17.85 18.25 15.23
C ILE A 265 17.82 19.44 16.18
N ALA A 266 17.25 19.24 17.38
CA ALA A 266 17.13 20.27 18.41
C ALA A 266 16.54 21.61 17.91
N GLU A 267 15.56 21.52 17.02
CA GLU A 267 14.91 22.69 16.44
C GLU A 267 13.90 23.29 17.41
N LYS A 268 13.90 24.61 17.54
CA LYS A 268 12.96 25.35 18.39
C LYS A 268 11.72 25.74 17.58
N ILE A 269 10.57 25.34 18.10
CA ILE A 269 9.25 25.57 17.52
C ILE A 269 8.51 26.52 18.46
N ASP A 270 8.26 27.73 17.97
CA ASP A 270 7.41 28.70 18.65
C ASP A 270 5.99 28.66 18.05
N PHE A 271 5.03 28.23 18.85
CA PHE A 271 3.62 28.18 18.47
C PHE A 271 2.94 29.57 18.52
N GLY A 272 3.56 30.57 19.15
CA GLY A 272 3.05 31.93 19.28
C GLY A 272 1.58 31.97 19.75
N SER A 273 0.71 32.61 18.95
CA SER A 273 -0.72 32.73 19.25
C SER A 273 -1.53 31.42 19.14
N LYS A 274 -0.92 30.31 18.65
CA LYS A 274 -1.57 29.02 18.44
C LYS A 274 -1.61 28.17 19.72
N THR A 275 -2.14 28.76 20.78
CA THR A 275 -2.13 28.21 22.15
C THR A 275 -2.87 26.88 22.28
N THR A 276 -3.91 26.62 21.48
CA THR A 276 -4.67 25.36 21.55
C THR A 276 -3.84 24.16 21.09
N GLN A 277 -3.07 24.30 20.03
CA GLN A 277 -2.24 23.21 19.48
C GLN A 277 -1.09 22.89 20.44
N TYR A 278 -0.45 23.92 20.97
CA TYR A 278 0.56 23.78 22.03
C TYR A 278 -0.03 23.05 23.25
N LYS A 279 -1.16 23.52 23.79
CA LYS A 279 -1.82 22.91 24.96
C LYS A 279 -2.17 21.43 24.72
N ASN A 280 -2.68 21.10 23.54
CA ASN A 280 -2.98 19.70 23.20
C ASN A 280 -1.70 18.85 23.16
N LEU A 281 -0.63 19.36 22.54
CA LEU A 281 0.67 18.67 22.49
C LEU A 281 1.28 18.49 23.88
N LEU A 282 1.22 19.51 24.73
CA LEU A 282 1.65 19.47 26.13
C LEU A 282 0.82 18.45 26.93
N ASN A 283 -0.50 18.38 26.72
CA ASN A 283 -1.35 17.39 27.38
C ASN A 283 -0.97 15.95 26.99
N PHE A 284 -0.68 15.71 25.70
CA PHE A 284 -0.15 14.43 25.23
C PHE A 284 1.17 14.07 25.92
N ALA A 285 2.08 15.02 26.03
CA ALA A 285 3.38 14.84 26.66
C ALA A 285 3.26 14.58 28.17
N TYR A 286 2.43 15.36 28.87
CA TYR A 286 2.16 15.22 30.29
C TYR A 286 1.61 13.83 30.61
N LYS A 287 0.55 13.40 29.91
CA LYS A 287 -0.02 12.07 30.13
C LYS A 287 0.97 10.96 29.82
N ARG A 288 1.76 11.10 28.75
CA ARG A 288 2.75 10.08 28.38
C ARG A 288 3.86 9.97 29.43
N LYS A 289 4.30 11.08 30.02
CA LYS A 289 5.41 11.11 30.98
C LYS A 289 5.01 10.75 32.41
N PHE A 290 3.88 11.28 32.89
CA PHE A 290 3.53 11.25 34.31
C PHE A 290 2.40 10.29 34.68
N ASN A 291 1.64 9.76 33.71
CA ASN A 291 0.57 8.80 34.02
C ASN A 291 1.02 7.34 33.85
N GLU A 292 0.34 6.46 34.58
CA GLU A 292 0.39 5.01 34.42
C GLU A 292 0.00 4.57 32.99
N VAL A 293 0.55 3.45 32.53
CA VAL A 293 0.46 2.93 31.15
C VAL A 293 -0.97 2.98 30.57
N ASN A 294 -1.98 2.63 31.36
CA ASN A 294 -3.38 2.58 30.91
C ASN A 294 -4.02 3.97 30.73
N LYS A 295 -3.41 5.03 31.25
CA LYS A 295 -3.88 6.43 31.21
C LYS A 295 -2.97 7.36 30.40
N GLN A 296 -2.04 6.80 29.62
CA GLN A 296 -1.12 7.55 28.74
C GLN A 296 -1.74 8.00 27.42
N SER A 297 -3.03 7.72 27.20
CA SER A 297 -3.75 8.06 25.97
C SER A 297 -4.81 9.14 26.19
N ILE A 298 -5.09 9.89 25.13
CA ILE A 298 -6.16 10.89 25.04
C ILE A 298 -7.27 10.34 24.14
N VAL A 299 -8.52 10.45 24.58
CA VAL A 299 -9.70 10.09 23.77
C VAL A 299 -10.03 11.25 22.83
N VAL A 300 -10.10 10.97 21.54
CA VAL A 300 -10.36 11.95 20.47
C VAL A 300 -11.70 11.64 19.81
N SER A 301 -12.77 12.22 20.36
CA SER A 301 -14.15 12.07 19.91
C SER A 301 -14.94 13.33 20.27
N TYR A 302 -16.17 13.47 19.76
CA TYR A 302 -16.98 14.67 20.01
C TYR A 302 -17.22 14.95 21.51
N GLY A 303 -17.27 13.90 22.35
CA GLY A 303 -17.33 13.99 23.82
C GLY A 303 -16.02 13.67 24.53
N GLY A 304 -14.91 13.54 23.80
CA GLY A 304 -13.58 13.30 24.34
C GLY A 304 -12.83 14.60 24.67
N GLU A 305 -11.63 14.45 25.22
CA GLU A 305 -10.74 15.58 25.55
C GLU A 305 -10.37 16.43 24.33
N ILE A 306 -10.25 15.79 23.16
CA ILE A 306 -10.05 16.48 21.89
C ILE A 306 -11.23 16.16 20.97
N LYS A 307 -11.96 17.20 20.58
CA LYS A 307 -13.24 17.07 19.86
C LYS A 307 -13.14 16.37 18.50
N SER A 308 -12.00 16.46 17.81
CA SER A 308 -11.83 15.87 16.49
C SER A 308 -10.38 15.58 16.12
N GLN A 309 -10.20 14.64 15.18
CA GLN A 309 -8.89 14.33 14.61
C GLN A 309 -8.25 15.53 13.89
N THR A 310 -9.04 16.51 13.44
CA THR A 310 -8.54 17.73 12.81
C THR A 310 -7.62 18.53 13.74
N TYR A 311 -7.89 18.51 15.05
CA TYR A 311 -7.01 19.18 16.02
C TYR A 311 -5.67 18.48 16.15
N LEU A 312 -5.61 17.16 15.99
CA LEU A 312 -4.34 16.43 15.94
C LEU A 312 -3.54 16.80 14.70
N THR A 313 -4.20 16.82 13.54
CA THR A 313 -3.54 17.18 12.27
C THR A 313 -3.00 18.61 12.32
N ARG A 314 -3.73 19.55 12.93
CA ARG A 314 -3.29 20.95 13.10
C ARG A 314 -2.01 21.11 13.93
N ILE A 315 -1.75 20.24 14.91
CA ILE A 315 -0.49 20.26 15.67
C ILE A 315 0.67 20.01 14.69
N ILE A 316 0.53 18.98 13.87
CA ILE A 316 1.54 18.54 12.91
C ILE A 316 1.72 19.57 11.80
N ASP A 317 0.63 20.08 11.24
CA ASP A 317 0.65 21.11 10.21
C ASP A 317 1.36 22.38 10.70
N ASN A 318 1.12 22.78 11.95
CA ASN A 318 1.83 23.92 12.53
C ASN A 318 3.33 23.68 12.65
N ILE A 319 3.75 22.51 13.13
CA ILE A 319 5.17 22.16 13.22
C ILE A 319 5.82 22.20 11.84
N ASN A 320 5.18 21.59 10.83
CA ASN A 320 5.66 21.60 9.46
C ASN A 320 5.80 23.02 8.88
N VAL A 321 4.82 23.89 9.15
CA VAL A 321 4.85 25.29 8.68
C VAL A 321 5.95 26.08 9.37
N ILE A 322 6.11 25.93 10.70
CA ILE A 322 7.11 26.65 11.48
C ILE A 322 8.53 26.23 11.08
N LEU A 323 8.76 24.93 10.93
CA LEU A 323 10.05 24.36 10.56
C LEU A 323 10.29 24.34 9.03
N GLN A 324 9.35 24.87 8.23
CA GLN A 324 9.41 24.90 6.77
C GLN A 324 9.74 23.53 6.15
N LEU A 325 9.22 22.45 6.72
CA LEU A 325 9.50 21.08 6.28
C LEU A 325 8.80 20.82 4.94
N THR A 326 9.57 20.54 3.90
CA THR A 326 9.08 20.20 2.57
C THR A 326 9.14 18.69 2.32
N ASP A 327 8.21 18.21 1.49
CA ASP A 327 8.20 16.89 0.85
C ASP A 327 8.47 15.72 1.82
N GLU A 328 9.58 15.00 1.66
CA GLU A 328 9.91 13.77 2.41
C GLU A 328 10.13 14.00 3.92
N ASN A 329 10.56 15.21 4.29
CA ASN A 329 10.83 15.60 5.69
C ASN A 329 9.58 16.11 6.42
N LYS A 330 8.47 16.29 5.69
CA LYS A 330 7.20 16.67 6.29
C LYS A 330 6.79 15.62 7.33
N LEU A 331 6.43 16.09 8.52
CA LEU A 331 5.88 15.25 9.56
C LEU A 331 4.45 14.87 9.20
N GLU A 332 4.15 13.59 9.28
CA GLU A 332 2.79 13.09 9.27
C GLU A 332 2.30 12.86 10.70
N ARG A 333 0.98 12.81 10.91
CA ARG A 333 0.41 12.51 12.23
C ARG A 333 0.97 11.23 12.85
N LYS A 334 1.19 10.20 12.05
CA LYS A 334 1.71 8.89 12.50
C LYS A 334 3.16 8.97 13.02
N ASP A 335 3.88 10.03 12.67
CA ASP A 335 5.28 10.22 13.06
C ASP A 335 5.38 10.63 14.53
N LEU A 336 4.47 11.48 15.00
CA LEU A 336 4.45 12.00 16.38
C LEU A 336 3.38 11.37 17.27
N ILE A 337 2.24 10.96 16.70
CA ILE A 337 1.05 10.49 17.45
C ILE A 337 0.63 9.09 16.97
N THR A 338 0.54 8.14 17.90
CA THR A 338 0.11 6.76 17.65
C THR A 338 -1.36 6.56 18.01
N PHE A 339 -2.12 5.89 17.13
CA PHE A 339 -3.48 5.44 17.42
C PHE A 339 -3.47 4.07 18.10
N ILE A 340 -4.11 3.95 19.27
CA ILE A 340 -4.10 2.72 20.08
C ILE A 340 -5.37 1.87 19.85
N GLY A 341 -6.49 2.49 19.45
CA GLY A 341 -7.80 1.84 19.37
C GLY A 341 -8.87 2.67 20.07
N GLU A 342 -10.16 2.40 19.83
CA GLU A 342 -11.28 3.06 20.53
C GLU A 342 -11.21 4.61 20.55
N SER A 343 -10.74 5.23 19.45
CA SER A 343 -10.52 6.68 19.38
C SER A 343 -9.45 7.22 20.35
N LYS A 344 -8.63 6.37 20.97
CA LYS A 344 -7.51 6.74 21.83
C LYS A 344 -6.22 6.95 21.04
N TYR A 345 -5.52 8.03 21.36
CA TYR A 345 -4.25 8.41 20.76
C TYR A 345 -3.20 8.64 21.85
N ARG A 346 -1.92 8.38 21.57
CA ARG A 346 -0.79 8.71 22.46
C ARG A 346 0.33 9.41 21.71
N LEU A 347 1.16 10.14 22.44
CA LEU A 347 2.45 10.58 21.93
C LEU A 347 3.36 9.37 21.69
N ARG A 348 4.05 9.35 20.56
CA ARG A 348 4.95 8.25 20.17
C ARG A 348 6.31 8.30 20.89
N ILE A 349 6.70 9.48 21.37
CA ILE A 349 7.94 9.70 22.14
C ILE A 349 7.89 8.92 23.45
N ILE A 350 9.03 8.34 23.82
CA ILE A 350 9.19 7.57 25.06
C ILE A 350 9.19 8.51 26.27
N PRO A 351 8.60 8.12 27.43
CA PRO A 351 8.53 8.96 28.63
C PRO A 351 9.86 9.58 29.04
N GLU A 352 10.96 8.82 28.99
CA GLU A 352 12.32 9.29 29.35
C GLU A 352 12.85 10.41 28.44
N HIS A 353 12.29 10.56 27.22
CA HIS A 353 12.71 11.55 26.23
C HIS A 353 11.77 12.75 26.14
N ILE A 354 10.81 12.85 27.06
CA ILE A 354 9.92 13.99 27.22
C ILE A 354 10.46 14.83 28.37
N PHE A 355 10.75 16.10 28.12
CA PHE A 355 11.19 17.05 29.13
C PHE A 355 10.19 18.21 29.18
N VAL A 356 9.79 18.61 30.37
CA VAL A 356 8.90 19.76 30.60
C VAL A 356 9.60 20.57 31.68
N ASP A 357 9.81 21.86 31.41
CA ASP A 357 10.36 22.78 32.40
C ASP A 357 9.53 22.76 33.70
N GLU A 358 10.20 22.84 34.85
CA GLU A 358 9.56 22.68 36.16
C GLU A 358 8.56 23.79 36.46
N ALA A 359 8.86 25.04 36.09
CA ALA A 359 7.95 26.17 36.30
C ALA A 359 6.69 26.00 35.45
N LEU A 360 6.87 25.64 34.17
CA LEU A 360 5.76 25.34 33.25
C LEU A 360 4.91 24.17 33.75
N LEU A 361 5.54 23.12 34.30
CA LEU A 361 4.85 21.94 34.80
C LEU A 361 3.93 22.29 35.98
N GLU A 362 4.42 23.11 36.92
CA GLU A 362 3.63 23.54 38.08
C GLU A 362 2.45 24.44 37.67
N GLU A 363 2.64 25.33 36.70
CA GLU A 363 1.55 26.12 36.13
C GLU A 363 0.51 25.25 35.41
N TYR A 364 0.98 24.28 34.62
CA TYR A 364 0.10 23.36 33.92
C TYR A 364 -0.75 22.51 34.88
N LYS A 365 -0.14 21.99 35.96
CA LYS A 365 -0.88 21.25 37.00
C LYS A 365 -1.97 22.10 37.63
N LYS A 366 -1.70 23.38 37.92
CA LYS A 366 -2.72 24.31 38.47
C LYS A 366 -3.90 24.55 37.53
N LEU A 367 -3.67 24.47 36.22
CA LEU A 367 -4.71 24.64 35.20
C LEU A 367 -5.55 23.38 34.94
N VAL A 368 -4.97 22.19 35.16
CA VAL A 368 -5.64 20.89 34.88
C VAL A 368 -6.29 20.28 36.12
N ILE A 369 -5.87 20.65 37.33
CA ILE A 369 -6.41 20.16 38.61
C ILE A 369 -7.57 21.06 39.12
N LYS A 370 -7.90 22.15 38.43
CA LYS A 370 -9.17 22.87 38.57
C LYS A 370 -10.21 22.28 37.62
#